data_AF-A0A7W9LWA5-F1
#
_entry.id   AF-A0A7W9LWA5-F1
#
_cell.length_a   1.000
_cell.length_b   1.000
_cell.length_c   1.000
_cell.angle_alpha   90.00
_cell.angle_beta   90.00
_cell.angle_gamma   90.00
#
_symmetry.space_group_name_H-M   'P 1'
#
loop_
_entity.id
_entity.type
_entity.pdbx_description
1 polymer ?
#
loop_
_entity_poly.entity_id
_entity_poly.type
_entity_poly.pdbx_seq_one_letter_code
_entity_poly.pdbx_strand_id
1 'polypeptide(L)'
;MTRIALEPYFLHQDQVQSLLGEQRTESARARAARRSQPESALPYVLATELAEALSSLGVGELARCVLEQNLRTGQVVGAELEFAFQRDRGHDAPGFKPVSFTAVLDAGKPVRVTGTFNSARTASSSATGSLAGNRRVYLIGTVTNLSASQVELRPVFIGIRSVIDDRLAAGGPAPGARVYPGDIGQFSAIDFASPLTEAEREAVLRVPEDVVKHAFAGLIGESYVPKDWGGERSDLYTSRVFARGRQVSAAWLFKGPGYPRAMDVRALGKNGDQIDRLFTEPAELLVLQHCHQIKPSVVGMMDTYAHDARRPRCYMIIDGADTGRILRSLGLLPAIPASLSRQTKDREPQGTELFQRGH
;
A
#
# COMPACT_ATOMS: atom_id res chain seq x y z
N MET A 1 4.05 -15.69 -14.70
CA MET A 1 4.71 -14.37 -14.77
C MET A 1 3.75 -13.39 -14.13
N THR A 2 4.26 -12.36 -13.44
CA THR A 2 3.40 -11.34 -12.85
C THR A 2 3.21 -10.23 -13.87
N ARG A 3 1.98 -10.00 -14.31
CA ARG A 3 1.61 -8.95 -15.27
C ARG A 3 0.67 -7.93 -14.62
N ILE A 4 0.74 -6.70 -15.08
CA ILE A 4 -0.18 -5.64 -14.65
C ILE A 4 -1.38 -5.64 -15.57
N ALA A 5 -2.57 -5.54 -15.01
CA ALA A 5 -3.80 -5.25 -15.74
C ALA A 5 -4.34 -3.90 -15.29
N LEU A 6 -4.78 -3.11 -16.26
CA LEU A 6 -5.40 -1.80 -16.05
C LEU A 6 -6.84 -1.85 -16.57
N GLU A 7 -7.79 -1.60 -15.67
CA GLU A 7 -9.20 -1.49 -16.00
C GLU A 7 -9.61 -0.01 -15.99
N PRO A 8 -9.82 0.61 -17.17
CA PRO A 8 -10.03 2.04 -17.25
C PRO A 8 -11.44 2.43 -16.80
N TYR A 9 -11.54 3.42 -15.92
CA TYR A 9 -12.74 4.24 -15.75
C TYR A 9 -12.67 5.48 -16.64
N PHE A 10 -11.49 6.09 -16.72
CA PHE A 10 -11.17 7.18 -17.62
C PHE A 10 -9.86 6.88 -18.36
N LEU A 11 -9.82 7.20 -19.66
CA LEU A 11 -8.62 7.08 -20.46
C LEU A 11 -8.56 8.20 -21.51
N HIS A 12 -7.54 9.03 -21.44
CA HIS A 12 -7.30 10.06 -22.44
C HIS A 12 -6.60 9.47 -23.66
N GLN A 13 -7.38 9.02 -24.64
CA GLN A 13 -6.87 8.26 -25.80
C GLN A 13 -5.67 8.93 -26.49
N ASP A 14 -5.73 10.23 -26.77
CA ASP A 14 -4.64 10.93 -27.48
C ASP A 14 -3.33 10.96 -26.67
N GLN A 15 -3.44 11.15 -25.35
CA GLN A 15 -2.29 11.17 -24.45
C GLN A 15 -1.70 9.77 -24.28
N VAL A 16 -2.54 8.74 -24.13
CA VAL A 16 -2.07 7.34 -24.06
C VAL A 16 -1.36 6.94 -25.34
N GLN A 17 -1.93 7.26 -26.51
CA GLN A 17 -1.29 6.97 -27.80
C GLN A 17 0.05 7.70 -27.94
N SER A 18 0.13 8.96 -27.49
CA SER A 18 1.40 9.70 -27.46
C SER A 18 2.44 9.05 -26.54
N LEU A 19 2.03 8.46 -25.41
CA LEU A 19 2.94 7.75 -24.51
C LEU A 19 3.40 6.41 -25.10
N LEU A 20 2.49 5.67 -25.72
CA LEU A 20 2.78 4.35 -26.30
C LEU A 20 3.64 4.42 -27.57
N GLY A 21 3.61 5.56 -28.27
CA GLY A 21 4.23 5.71 -29.58
C GLY A 21 3.42 5.08 -30.71
N GLU A 22 3.85 5.32 -31.94
CA GLU A 22 3.11 4.98 -33.17
C GLU A 22 2.91 3.46 -33.31
N GLN A 23 3.98 2.67 -33.16
CA GLN A 23 3.93 1.22 -33.36
C GLN A 23 2.94 0.50 -32.43
N ARG A 24 2.97 0.80 -31.12
CA ARG A 24 2.04 0.20 -30.15
C ARG A 24 0.62 0.71 -30.33
N THR A 25 0.47 1.97 -30.70
CA THR A 25 -0.84 2.58 -31.01
C THR A 25 -1.50 1.88 -32.21
N GLU A 26 -0.75 1.63 -33.27
CA GLU A 26 -1.27 0.99 -34.47
C GLU A 26 -1.65 -0.47 -34.21
N SER A 27 -0.84 -1.19 -33.43
CA SER A 27 -1.17 -2.53 -32.94
C SER A 27 -2.45 -2.54 -32.08
N ALA A 28 -2.62 -1.56 -31.18
CA ALA A 28 -3.83 -1.41 -30.38
C ALA A 28 -5.08 -1.20 -31.24
N ARG A 29 -4.99 -0.30 -32.25
CA ARG A 29 -6.09 -0.04 -33.19
C ARG A 29 -6.44 -1.29 -34.00
N ALA A 30 -5.44 -2.02 -34.50
CA ALA A 30 -5.65 -3.25 -35.24
C ALA A 30 -6.35 -4.33 -34.39
N ARG A 31 -6.02 -4.44 -33.10
CA ARG A 31 -6.71 -5.37 -32.19
C ARG A 31 -8.12 -4.92 -31.82
N ALA A 32 -8.35 -3.62 -31.63
CA ALA A 32 -9.68 -3.07 -31.38
C ALA A 32 -10.61 -3.28 -32.58
N ALA A 33 -10.11 -3.11 -33.82
CA ALA A 33 -10.86 -3.32 -35.06
C ALA A 33 -11.38 -4.75 -35.25
N ARG A 34 -10.77 -5.75 -34.59
CA ARG A 34 -11.22 -7.15 -34.61
C ARG A 34 -12.39 -7.44 -33.64
N ARG A 35 -12.80 -6.45 -32.83
CA ARG A 35 -13.90 -6.59 -31.86
C ARG A 35 -15.22 -6.16 -32.49
N SER A 36 -16.32 -6.69 -31.98
CA SER A 36 -17.68 -6.39 -32.48
C SER A 36 -18.05 -4.91 -32.36
N GLN A 37 -17.43 -4.17 -31.44
CA GLN A 37 -17.59 -2.72 -31.28
C GLN A 37 -16.20 -2.07 -31.12
N PRO A 38 -15.56 -1.65 -32.22
CA PRO A 38 -14.19 -1.13 -32.19
C PRO A 38 -14.01 0.11 -31.32
N GLU A 39 -14.95 1.07 -31.40
CA GLU A 39 -14.86 2.34 -30.67
C GLU A 39 -14.95 2.18 -29.15
N SER A 40 -15.83 1.28 -28.67
CA SER A 40 -15.95 0.98 -27.25
C SER A 40 -14.84 0.07 -26.72
N ALA A 41 -14.24 -0.75 -27.60
CA ALA A 41 -13.12 -1.61 -27.24
C ALA A 41 -11.77 -0.87 -27.15
N LEU A 42 -11.58 0.20 -27.93
CA LEU A 42 -10.30 0.88 -28.05
C LEU A 42 -9.72 1.37 -26.70
N PRO A 43 -10.49 2.00 -25.78
CA PRO A 43 -9.97 2.39 -24.46
C PRO A 43 -9.41 1.20 -23.67
N TYR A 44 -10.07 0.05 -23.70
CA TYR A 44 -9.62 -1.14 -22.98
C TYR A 44 -8.34 -1.73 -23.61
N VAL A 45 -8.26 -1.77 -24.94
CA VAL A 45 -7.06 -2.25 -25.64
C VAL A 45 -5.87 -1.30 -25.40
N LEU A 46 -6.10 0.01 -25.38
CA LEU A 46 -5.08 1.00 -25.04
C LEU A 46 -4.64 0.87 -23.57
N ALA A 47 -5.55 0.56 -22.65
CA ALA A 47 -5.21 0.31 -21.25
C ALA A 47 -4.34 -0.95 -21.10
N THR A 48 -4.61 -2.02 -21.86
CA THR A 48 -3.75 -3.21 -21.90
C THR A 48 -2.35 -2.87 -22.40
N GLU A 49 -2.22 -2.14 -23.51
CA GLU A 49 -0.91 -1.71 -24.02
C GLU A 49 -0.18 -0.80 -23.05
N LEU A 50 -0.90 0.13 -22.41
CA LEU A 50 -0.34 1.00 -21.39
C LEU A 50 0.23 0.16 -20.25
N ALA A 51 -0.51 -0.84 -19.75
CA ALA A 51 -0.08 -1.73 -18.68
C ALA A 51 1.23 -2.48 -19.03
N GLU A 52 1.33 -3.00 -20.26
CA GLU A 52 2.53 -3.70 -20.75
C GLU A 52 3.72 -2.76 -20.94
N ALA A 53 3.47 -1.49 -21.27
CA ALA A 53 4.51 -0.49 -21.49
C ALA A 53 4.94 0.26 -20.21
N LEU A 54 4.21 0.17 -19.10
CA LEU A 54 4.45 0.97 -17.89
C LEU A 54 5.92 0.92 -17.43
N SER A 55 6.51 -0.28 -17.39
CA SER A 55 7.88 -0.47 -16.93
C SER A 55 8.90 0.20 -17.87
N SER A 56 8.70 0.09 -19.18
CA SER A 56 9.57 0.70 -20.20
C SER A 56 9.41 2.22 -20.32
N LEU A 57 8.21 2.72 -20.01
CA LEU A 57 7.91 4.15 -20.03
C LEU A 57 8.52 4.92 -18.85
N GLY A 58 9.08 4.20 -17.86
CA GLY A 58 9.69 4.82 -16.69
C GLY A 58 8.69 5.57 -15.82
N VAL A 59 7.40 5.21 -15.89
CA VAL A 59 6.35 5.80 -15.05
C VAL A 59 6.66 5.45 -13.59
N GLY A 60 7.09 6.45 -12.83
CA GLY A 60 7.41 6.31 -11.42
C GLY A 60 6.18 6.49 -10.54
N GLU A 61 6.19 5.90 -9.35
CA GLU A 61 5.16 6.16 -8.35
C GLU A 61 5.33 7.57 -7.75
N LEU A 62 4.25 8.35 -7.71
CA LEU A 62 4.24 9.74 -7.25
C LEU A 62 4.77 9.84 -5.82
N ALA A 63 4.35 8.93 -4.93
CA ALA A 63 4.83 8.89 -3.55
C ALA A 63 6.35 8.86 -3.50
N ARG A 64 6.96 7.95 -4.27
CA ARG A 64 8.41 7.81 -4.37
C ARG A 64 9.08 9.06 -4.92
N CYS A 65 8.58 9.61 -6.02
CA CYS A 65 9.14 10.82 -6.62
C CYS A 65 9.09 12.04 -5.70
N VAL A 66 8.04 12.17 -4.86
CA VAL A 66 7.92 13.23 -3.84
C VAL A 66 8.93 13.04 -2.72
N LEU A 67 9.10 11.80 -2.21
CA LEU A 67 10.03 11.49 -1.12
C LEU A 67 11.49 11.69 -1.54
N GLU A 68 11.84 11.23 -2.74
CA GLU A 68 13.17 11.38 -3.34
C GLU A 68 13.45 12.83 -3.81
N GLN A 69 12.48 13.75 -3.71
CA GLN A 69 12.58 15.13 -4.20
C GLN A 69 12.97 15.24 -5.68
N ASN A 70 12.54 14.27 -6.49
CA ASN A 70 12.93 14.14 -7.89
C ASN A 70 11.77 14.36 -8.87
N LEU A 71 10.65 14.89 -8.37
CA LEU A 71 9.45 15.18 -9.15
C LEU A 71 9.65 16.44 -10.02
N ARG A 72 9.30 16.38 -11.30
CA ARG A 72 9.46 17.48 -12.26
C ARG A 72 8.20 17.72 -13.09
N THR A 73 7.95 18.97 -13.48
CA THR A 73 6.88 19.30 -14.43
C THR A 73 7.13 18.58 -15.76
N GLY A 74 6.07 18.04 -16.36
CA GLY A 74 6.13 17.22 -17.58
C GLY A 74 6.42 15.73 -17.33
N GLN A 75 6.79 15.34 -16.11
CA GLN A 75 7.00 13.94 -15.76
C GLN A 75 5.66 13.19 -15.69
N VAL A 76 5.63 11.96 -16.18
CA VAL A 76 4.48 11.06 -16.01
C VAL A 76 4.68 10.21 -14.77
N VAL A 77 3.67 10.19 -13.91
CA VAL A 77 3.68 9.47 -12.64
C VAL A 77 2.40 8.67 -12.45
N GLY A 78 2.52 7.55 -11.74
CA GLY A 78 1.40 6.76 -11.22
C GLY A 78 1.10 7.12 -9.77
N ALA A 79 -0.16 7.09 -9.34
CA ALA A 79 -0.55 7.31 -7.97
C ALA A 79 -1.78 6.46 -7.62
N GLU A 80 -1.66 5.63 -6.59
CA GLU A 80 -2.78 4.87 -6.03
C GLU A 80 -3.20 5.47 -4.69
N LEU A 81 -4.26 6.26 -4.70
CA LEU A 81 -4.73 7.01 -3.53
C LEU A 81 -6.25 6.95 -3.44
N GLU A 82 -6.78 7.37 -2.29
CA GLU A 82 -8.18 7.71 -2.15
C GLU A 82 -8.40 9.14 -2.68
N PHE A 83 -9.03 9.23 -3.86
CA PHE A 83 -9.36 10.49 -4.51
C PHE A 83 -10.82 10.86 -4.26
N ALA A 84 -11.07 12.10 -3.89
CA ALA A 84 -12.38 12.72 -3.90
C ALA A 84 -12.62 13.32 -5.28
N PHE A 85 -13.66 12.85 -5.98
CA PHE A 85 -14.07 13.33 -7.29
C PHE A 85 -15.32 14.18 -7.22
N GLN A 86 -15.25 15.39 -7.78
CA GLN A 86 -16.35 16.34 -7.79
C GLN A 86 -16.56 16.92 -9.18
N ARG A 87 -17.76 16.70 -9.74
CA ARG A 87 -18.17 17.28 -11.02
C ARG A 87 -18.46 18.76 -10.86
N ASP A 88 -17.87 19.56 -11.72
CA ASP A 88 -18.10 20.99 -11.78
C ASP A 88 -19.22 21.29 -12.79
N ARG A 89 -20.46 21.24 -12.30
CA ARG A 89 -21.65 21.50 -13.12
C ARG A 89 -21.72 22.96 -13.61
N GLY A 90 -21.01 23.88 -12.97
CA GLY A 90 -20.99 25.30 -13.36
C GLY A 90 -20.25 25.55 -14.67
N HIS A 91 -19.35 24.65 -15.04
CA HIS A 91 -18.54 24.72 -16.27
C HIS A 91 -18.89 23.61 -17.29
N ASP A 92 -20.07 22.99 -17.15
CA ASP A 92 -20.55 22.01 -18.13
C ASP A 92 -20.84 22.71 -19.48
N ALA A 93 -20.26 22.18 -20.55
CA ALA A 93 -20.53 22.57 -21.92
C ALA A 93 -20.71 21.32 -22.80
N PRO A 94 -21.31 21.43 -24.01
CA PRO A 94 -21.44 20.29 -24.92
C PRO A 94 -20.07 19.64 -25.19
N GLY A 95 -19.94 18.34 -24.88
CA GLY A 95 -18.68 17.59 -25.01
C GLY A 95 -17.61 17.91 -23.95
N PHE A 96 -17.87 18.82 -23.01
CA PHE A 96 -16.95 19.19 -21.93
C PHE A 96 -17.65 19.16 -20.57
N LYS A 97 -17.41 18.10 -19.81
CA LYS A 97 -18.01 17.85 -18.50
C LYS A 97 -16.90 17.71 -17.45
N PRO A 98 -16.40 18.84 -16.92
CA PRO A 98 -15.22 18.83 -16.06
C PRO A 98 -15.49 18.15 -14.71
N VAL A 99 -14.55 17.32 -14.30
CA VAL A 99 -14.50 16.68 -12.99
C VAL A 99 -13.16 17.02 -12.37
N SER A 100 -13.21 17.64 -11.20
CA SER A 100 -12.05 17.87 -10.36
C SER A 100 -11.79 16.65 -9.47
N PHE A 101 -10.54 16.39 -9.18
CA PHE A 101 -10.15 15.41 -8.17
C PHE A 101 -9.18 16.00 -7.17
N THR A 102 -9.25 15.53 -5.93
CA THR A 102 -8.32 15.87 -4.87
C THR A 102 -7.99 14.62 -4.06
N ALA A 103 -6.71 14.43 -3.73
CA ALA A 103 -6.26 13.46 -2.74
C ALA A 103 -5.19 14.10 -1.86
N VAL A 104 -4.89 13.46 -0.74
CA VAL A 104 -3.75 13.80 0.10
C VAL A 104 -2.77 12.63 0.04
N LEU A 105 -1.53 12.93 -0.35
CA LEU A 105 -0.42 12.01 -0.32
C LEU A 105 0.43 12.29 0.93
N ASP A 106 0.51 11.30 1.82
CA ASP A 106 1.37 11.36 3.00
C ASP A 106 2.77 10.81 2.71
N ALA A 107 3.61 11.67 2.12
CA ALA A 107 5.00 11.39 1.79
C ALA A 107 5.96 12.16 2.72
N GLY A 108 5.89 11.90 4.03
CA GLY A 108 6.66 12.57 5.08
C GLY A 108 6.08 13.92 5.54
N LYS A 109 5.61 14.74 4.57
CA LYS A 109 4.69 15.87 4.78
C LYS A 109 3.46 15.67 3.90
N PRO A 110 2.26 16.11 4.33
CA PRO A 110 1.06 15.98 3.52
C PRO A 110 1.18 16.86 2.27
N VAL A 111 1.07 16.24 1.10
CA VAL A 111 1.07 16.90 -0.20
C VAL A 111 -0.30 16.72 -0.82
N ARG A 112 -0.95 17.82 -1.21
CA ARG A 112 -2.24 17.77 -1.88
C ARG A 112 -2.05 17.42 -3.36
N VAL A 113 -2.69 16.36 -3.82
CA VAL A 113 -2.70 15.98 -5.25
C VAL A 113 -4.01 16.45 -5.85
N THR A 114 -3.95 17.29 -6.88
CA THR A 114 -5.15 17.86 -7.51
C THR A 114 -5.11 17.73 -9.02
N GLY A 115 -6.26 17.86 -9.66
CA GLY A 115 -6.33 18.04 -11.10
C GLY A 115 -7.76 18.02 -11.61
N THR A 116 -7.90 18.10 -12.92
CA THR A 116 -9.19 18.08 -13.60
C THR A 116 -9.16 17.20 -14.84
N PHE A 117 -10.28 16.55 -15.16
CA PHE A 117 -10.46 15.84 -16.42
C PHE A 117 -11.86 16.02 -16.98
N ASN A 118 -12.02 15.73 -18.27
CA ASN A 118 -13.32 15.76 -18.92
C ASN A 118 -13.97 14.38 -18.89
N SER A 119 -15.08 14.25 -18.16
CA SER A 119 -15.82 12.98 -18.04
C SER A 119 -16.46 12.51 -19.36
N ALA A 120 -16.50 13.34 -20.41
CA ALA A 120 -16.87 12.88 -21.75
C ALA A 120 -15.90 11.83 -22.33
N ARG A 121 -14.71 11.65 -21.72
CA ARG A 121 -13.68 10.68 -22.15
C ARG A 121 -13.62 9.42 -21.25
N THR A 122 -14.70 9.11 -20.52
CA THR A 122 -14.78 7.86 -19.74
C THR A 122 -14.87 6.64 -20.65
N ALA A 123 -14.28 5.51 -20.23
CA ALA A 123 -14.22 4.30 -21.05
C ALA A 123 -15.58 3.59 -21.23
N SER A 124 -16.52 3.80 -20.29
CA SER A 124 -17.89 3.31 -20.39
C SER A 124 -18.90 4.29 -19.77
N SER A 125 -20.17 4.14 -20.13
CA SER A 125 -21.27 4.89 -19.52
C SER A 125 -21.42 4.58 -18.02
N SER A 126 -21.10 3.35 -17.59
CA SER A 126 -21.09 2.94 -16.17
C SER A 126 -19.91 3.51 -15.38
N ALA A 127 -18.79 3.84 -16.04
CA ALA A 127 -17.63 4.46 -15.39
C ALA A 127 -17.91 5.88 -14.89
N THR A 128 -18.85 6.62 -15.51
CA THR A 128 -19.26 7.96 -15.05
C THR A 128 -19.92 7.93 -13.67
N GLY A 129 -20.70 6.87 -13.37
CA GLY A 129 -21.26 6.65 -12.02
C GLY A 129 -20.23 6.13 -11.02
N SER A 130 -19.14 5.52 -11.51
CA SER A 130 -18.10 4.91 -10.68
C SER A 130 -17.09 5.93 -10.14
N LEU A 131 -16.86 7.04 -10.86
CA LEU A 131 -15.92 8.13 -10.52
C LEU A 131 -16.55 9.30 -9.74
N ALA A 132 -17.57 9.05 -8.91
CA ALA A 132 -18.17 10.07 -8.06
C ALA A 132 -17.87 9.83 -6.57
N GLY A 133 -17.58 10.91 -5.83
CA GLY A 133 -17.27 10.85 -4.40
C GLY A 133 -15.86 10.32 -4.14
N ASN A 134 -15.66 9.74 -2.96
CA ASN A 134 -14.37 9.18 -2.57
C ASN A 134 -14.20 7.79 -3.17
N ARG A 135 -13.09 7.60 -3.89
CA ARG A 135 -12.75 6.34 -4.55
C ARG A 135 -11.25 6.10 -4.46
N ARG A 136 -10.88 4.89 -4.05
CA ARG A 136 -9.51 4.41 -4.19
C ARG A 136 -9.32 3.93 -5.62
N VAL A 137 -8.44 4.60 -6.35
CA VAL A 137 -8.16 4.31 -7.76
C VAL A 137 -6.68 4.51 -8.04
N TYR A 138 -6.21 3.85 -9.09
CA TYR A 138 -4.92 4.12 -9.69
C TYR A 138 -5.07 5.18 -10.77
N LEU A 139 -4.29 6.26 -10.65
CA LEU A 139 -4.24 7.38 -11.58
C LEU A 139 -2.85 7.44 -12.20
N ILE A 140 -2.77 7.50 -13.53
CA ILE A 140 -1.54 7.86 -14.23
C ILE A 140 -1.76 9.26 -14.82
N GLY A 141 -0.85 10.18 -14.54
CA GLY A 141 -0.98 11.56 -14.97
C GLY A 141 0.36 12.24 -15.20
N THR A 142 0.33 13.30 -16.00
CA THR A 142 1.47 14.18 -16.21
C THR A 142 1.45 15.29 -15.18
N VAL A 143 2.57 15.53 -14.53
CA VAL A 143 2.75 16.66 -13.62
C VAL A 143 2.67 17.97 -14.38
N THR A 144 1.66 18.80 -14.10
CA THR A 144 1.49 20.10 -14.75
C THR A 144 1.99 21.25 -13.90
N ASN A 145 1.92 21.13 -12.57
CA ASN A 145 2.36 22.15 -11.64
C ASN A 145 2.86 21.54 -10.33
N LEU A 146 3.84 22.20 -9.71
CA LEU A 146 4.52 21.75 -8.50
C LEU A 146 4.72 22.90 -7.52
N SER A 147 4.33 22.67 -6.28
CA SER A 147 4.66 23.54 -5.14
C SER A 147 5.06 22.68 -3.94
N ALA A 148 5.50 23.32 -2.85
CA ALA A 148 5.94 22.63 -1.65
C ALA A 148 4.85 21.76 -0.97
N SER A 149 3.57 22.06 -1.21
CA SER A 149 2.43 21.38 -0.56
C SER A 149 1.36 20.88 -1.54
N GLN A 150 1.59 21.05 -2.85
CA GLN A 150 0.60 20.68 -3.87
C GLN A 150 1.28 20.20 -5.15
N VAL A 151 0.77 19.11 -5.71
CA VAL A 151 1.10 18.57 -7.02
C VAL A 151 -0.16 18.57 -7.86
N GLU A 152 -0.10 19.22 -9.03
CA GLU A 152 -1.19 19.20 -9.99
C GLU A 152 -0.88 18.18 -11.10
N LEU A 153 -1.86 17.31 -11.39
CA LEU A 153 -1.76 16.27 -12.39
C LEU A 153 -2.82 16.48 -13.48
N ARG A 154 -2.40 16.33 -14.73
CA ARG A 154 -3.29 16.07 -15.86
C ARG A 154 -3.42 14.57 -16.05
N PRO A 155 -4.57 13.94 -15.73
CA PRO A 155 -4.70 12.50 -15.80
C PRO A 155 -4.74 12.04 -17.25
N VAL A 156 -4.06 10.91 -17.48
CA VAL A 156 -4.04 10.16 -18.75
C VAL A 156 -4.83 8.86 -18.59
N PHE A 157 -4.83 8.28 -17.39
CA PHE A 157 -5.60 7.10 -17.02
C PHE A 157 -6.12 7.25 -15.58
N ILE A 158 -7.34 6.79 -15.32
CA ILE A 158 -7.88 6.58 -13.98
C ILE A 158 -8.64 5.25 -14.00
N GLY A 159 -8.36 4.35 -13.06
CA GLY A 159 -9.00 3.04 -13.04
C GLY A 159 -8.48 2.13 -11.95
N ILE A 160 -8.72 0.83 -12.12
CA ILE A 160 -8.19 -0.20 -11.23
C ILE A 160 -6.87 -0.71 -11.82
N ARG A 161 -5.87 -0.85 -10.96
CA ARG A 161 -4.64 -1.60 -11.25
C ARG A 161 -4.70 -2.93 -10.53
N SER A 162 -4.52 -4.02 -11.28
CA SER A 162 -4.49 -5.37 -10.75
C SER A 162 -3.16 -6.04 -11.10
N VAL A 163 -2.61 -6.77 -10.15
CA VAL A 163 -1.40 -7.57 -10.35
C VAL A 163 -1.84 -9.02 -10.55
N ILE A 164 -1.70 -9.53 -11.77
CA ILE A 164 -2.09 -10.88 -12.16
C ILE A 164 -0.85 -11.76 -12.16
N ASP A 165 -0.86 -12.84 -11.38
CA ASP A 165 0.13 -13.91 -11.52
C ASP A 165 -0.42 -15.01 -12.42
N ASP A 166 0.19 -15.21 -13.59
CA ASP A 166 -0.24 -16.24 -14.55
C ASP A 166 -0.18 -17.66 -13.97
N ARG A 167 0.56 -17.91 -12.88
CA ARG A 167 0.58 -19.23 -12.21
C ARG A 167 -0.66 -19.49 -11.35
N LEU A 168 -1.39 -18.44 -10.96
CA LEU A 168 -2.58 -18.47 -10.12
C LEU A 168 -3.89 -18.30 -10.92
N ALA A 169 -3.81 -18.18 -12.25
CA ALA A 169 -4.98 -18.01 -13.13
C ALA A 169 -5.95 -19.22 -13.16
N ALA A 170 -5.62 -20.30 -12.46
CA ALA A 170 -6.53 -21.41 -12.19
C ALA A 170 -7.44 -21.11 -10.97
N GLY A 171 -8.42 -20.22 -11.14
CA GLY A 171 -9.69 -20.31 -10.40
C GLY A 171 -9.79 -19.67 -9.00
N GLY A 172 -9.22 -18.49 -8.77
CA GLY A 172 -9.52 -17.67 -7.59
C GLY A 172 -9.28 -16.17 -7.82
N PRO A 173 -9.85 -15.26 -7.00
CA PRO A 173 -9.49 -13.84 -7.06
C PRO A 173 -7.97 -13.71 -6.87
N ALA A 174 -7.31 -12.97 -7.77
CA ALA A 174 -5.86 -12.74 -7.68
C ALA A 174 -5.54 -12.16 -6.29
N PRO A 175 -4.71 -12.83 -5.49
CA PRO A 175 -4.46 -12.34 -4.15
C PRO A 175 -3.59 -11.06 -4.27
N GLY A 176 -4.08 -9.96 -3.68
CA GLY A 176 -3.45 -8.64 -3.80
C GLY A 176 -1.97 -8.61 -3.34
N ALA A 177 -1.29 -7.50 -3.64
CA ALA A 177 0.13 -7.30 -3.29
C ALA A 177 0.41 -7.44 -1.78
N ARG A 178 -0.61 -7.22 -0.94
CA ARG A 178 -0.50 -7.41 0.51
C ARG A 178 -0.59 -8.89 0.89
N VAL A 179 0.42 -9.38 1.59
CA VAL A 179 0.51 -10.67 2.26
C VAL A 179 0.25 -10.47 3.75
N TYR A 180 -0.52 -11.36 4.37
CA TYR A 180 -0.80 -11.33 5.81
C TYR A 180 0.02 -12.37 6.56
N PRO A 181 0.26 -12.22 7.87
CA PRO A 181 0.97 -13.23 8.65
C PRO A 181 0.37 -14.64 8.53
N GLY A 182 -0.95 -14.76 8.44
CA GLY A 182 -1.64 -16.04 8.21
C GLY A 182 -1.37 -16.68 6.84
N ASP A 183 -0.86 -15.93 5.86
CA ASP A 183 -0.45 -16.47 4.55
C ASP A 183 0.95 -17.10 4.59
N ILE A 184 1.69 -16.97 5.71
CA ILE A 184 3.05 -17.47 5.86
C ILE A 184 3.01 -18.88 6.48
N GLY A 185 3.53 -19.87 5.75
CA GLY A 185 3.50 -21.27 6.18
C GLY A 185 4.20 -21.51 7.53
N GLN A 186 5.32 -20.82 7.77
CA GLN A 186 6.03 -20.87 9.04
C GLN A 186 5.23 -20.33 10.24
N PHE A 187 4.19 -19.53 10.01
CA PHE A 187 3.34 -18.98 11.07
C PHE A 187 2.04 -19.76 11.27
N SER A 188 1.89 -20.92 10.62
CA SER A 188 0.66 -21.73 10.64
C SER A 188 0.22 -22.20 12.03
N ALA A 189 1.15 -22.34 12.98
CA ALA A 189 0.85 -22.71 14.37
C ALA A 189 0.42 -21.52 15.25
N ILE A 190 0.46 -20.29 14.73
CA ILE A 190 0.20 -19.06 15.48
C ILE A 190 -1.26 -18.67 15.34
N ASP A 191 -1.95 -18.51 16.46
CA ASP A 191 -3.32 -18.02 16.48
C ASP A 191 -3.36 -16.49 16.35
N PHE A 192 -3.62 -16.02 15.12
CA PHE A 192 -3.82 -14.61 14.79
C PHE A 192 -5.24 -14.08 15.09
N ALA A 193 -6.20 -14.96 15.40
CA ALA A 193 -7.57 -14.55 15.71
C ALA A 193 -7.73 -14.17 17.19
N SER A 194 -7.02 -14.86 18.09
CA SER A 194 -7.09 -14.58 19.52
C SER A 194 -6.51 -13.19 19.84
N PRO A 195 -7.28 -12.31 20.52
CA PRO A 195 -6.79 -11.01 20.94
C PRO A 195 -5.70 -11.15 22.01
N LEU A 196 -4.82 -10.14 22.09
CA LEU A 196 -3.95 -9.96 23.25
C LEU A 196 -4.75 -9.34 24.40
N THR A 197 -4.43 -9.75 25.61
CA THR A 197 -4.82 -9.04 26.84
C THR A 197 -4.10 -7.69 26.92
N GLU A 198 -4.61 -6.78 27.75
CA GLU A 198 -3.96 -5.47 27.96
C GLU A 198 -2.53 -5.63 28.49
N ALA A 199 -2.33 -6.58 29.40
CA ALA A 199 -1.04 -6.79 29.99
C ALA A 199 -0.03 -7.42 29.01
N GLU A 200 -0.50 -8.25 28.07
CA GLU A 200 0.32 -8.73 26.95
C GLU A 200 0.67 -7.61 25.97
N ARG A 201 -0.27 -6.69 25.66
CA ARG A 201 0.02 -5.52 24.82
C ARG A 201 1.16 -4.69 25.43
N GLU A 202 1.09 -4.38 26.71
CA GLU A 202 2.16 -3.67 27.43
C GLU A 202 3.47 -4.49 27.53
N ALA A 203 3.39 -5.82 27.56
CA ALA A 203 4.56 -6.67 27.52
C ALA A 203 5.31 -6.57 26.19
N VAL A 204 4.59 -6.53 25.05
CA VAL A 204 5.17 -6.39 23.71
C VAL A 204 6.01 -5.12 23.58
N LEU A 205 5.53 -4.01 24.14
CA LEU A 205 6.22 -2.71 24.05
C LEU A 205 7.57 -2.70 24.76
N ARG A 206 7.79 -3.63 25.70
CA ARG A 206 9.03 -3.77 26.46
C ARG A 206 10.02 -4.75 25.84
N VAL A 207 9.65 -5.45 24.77
CA VAL A 207 10.52 -6.45 24.13
C VAL A 207 11.59 -5.72 23.31
N PRO A 208 12.88 -5.96 23.57
CA PRO A 208 13.96 -5.37 22.79
C PRO A 208 13.87 -5.76 21.30
N GLU A 209 14.25 -4.85 20.41
CA GLU A 209 14.26 -5.09 18.97
C GLU A 209 15.03 -6.36 18.59
N ASP A 210 16.17 -6.58 19.24
CA ASP A 210 17.02 -7.74 19.02
C ASP A 210 16.30 -9.07 19.32
N VAL A 211 15.48 -9.10 20.38
CA VAL A 211 14.66 -10.29 20.71
C VAL A 211 13.61 -10.52 19.63
N VAL A 212 12.99 -9.46 19.13
CA VAL A 212 12.02 -9.55 18.03
C VAL A 212 12.71 -10.07 16.76
N LYS A 213 13.83 -9.46 16.35
CA LYS A 213 14.64 -9.88 15.19
C LYS A 213 14.97 -11.38 15.26
N HIS A 214 15.50 -11.85 16.39
CA HIS A 214 15.85 -13.25 16.57
C HIS A 214 14.64 -14.19 16.61
N ALA A 215 13.51 -13.76 17.20
CA ALA A 215 12.27 -14.54 17.19
C ALA A 215 11.76 -14.79 15.77
N PHE A 216 11.74 -13.74 14.94
CA PHE A 216 11.34 -13.85 13.54
C PHE A 216 12.32 -14.67 12.71
N ALA A 217 13.63 -14.45 12.89
CA ALA A 217 14.67 -15.24 12.22
C ALA A 217 14.55 -16.73 12.55
N GLY A 218 14.34 -17.07 13.83
CA GLY A 218 14.10 -18.45 14.27
C GLY A 218 12.88 -19.09 13.62
N LEU A 219 11.75 -18.37 13.59
CA LEU A 219 10.51 -18.87 12.96
C LEU A 219 10.67 -19.16 11.47
N ILE A 220 11.38 -18.31 10.73
CA ILE A 220 11.58 -18.49 9.29
C ILE A 220 12.73 -19.45 8.97
N GLY A 221 13.40 -20.02 9.98
CA GLY A 221 14.51 -20.95 9.84
C GLY A 221 15.83 -20.29 9.43
N GLU A 222 15.99 -18.99 9.70
CA GLU A 222 17.20 -18.23 9.43
C GLU A 222 18.17 -18.32 10.62
N SER A 223 19.34 -18.88 10.38
CA SER A 223 20.35 -19.12 11.43
C SER A 223 21.30 -17.94 11.62
N TYR A 224 21.34 -17.00 10.68
CA TYR A 224 22.23 -15.86 10.71
C TYR A 224 21.44 -14.55 10.70
N VAL A 225 21.47 -13.83 11.81
CA VAL A 225 20.95 -12.46 11.93
C VAL A 225 22.13 -11.50 11.76
N PRO A 226 22.17 -10.67 10.69
CA PRO A 226 23.22 -9.68 10.49
C PRO A 226 23.30 -8.69 11.66
N LYS A 227 24.50 -8.14 11.91
CA LYS A 227 24.65 -7.01 12.84
C LYS A 227 24.24 -5.71 12.16
N ASP A 228 23.54 -4.86 12.90
CA ASP A 228 23.10 -3.54 12.44
C ASP A 228 24.29 -2.67 12.02
N TRP A 229 24.24 -2.09 10.81
CA TRP A 229 25.21 -1.09 10.37
C TRP A 229 24.55 0.02 9.55
N GLY A 230 25.11 1.24 9.63
CA GLY A 230 24.43 2.49 9.24
C GLY A 230 24.07 2.68 7.75
N GLY A 231 24.30 1.69 6.88
CA GLY A 231 23.97 1.72 5.46
C GLY A 231 23.09 0.55 4.99
N GLU A 232 22.53 -0.24 5.91
CA GLU A 232 21.68 -1.37 5.53
C GLU A 232 20.39 -0.92 4.84
N ARG A 233 19.95 -1.73 3.88
CA ARG A 233 18.71 -1.53 3.12
C ARG A 233 17.52 -2.25 3.78
N SER A 234 17.82 -3.35 4.46
CA SER A 234 16.91 -4.12 5.31
C SER A 234 17.70 -4.69 6.49
N ASP A 235 17.02 -4.93 7.60
CA ASP A 235 17.58 -5.55 8.80
C ASP A 235 17.83 -7.06 8.61
N LEU A 236 17.00 -7.72 7.79
CA LEU A 236 17.15 -9.13 7.47
C LEU A 236 16.74 -9.42 6.03
N TYR A 237 17.61 -10.11 5.29
CA TYR A 237 17.32 -10.65 3.97
C TYR A 237 17.40 -12.18 4.02
N THR A 238 16.43 -12.87 3.45
CA THR A 238 16.39 -14.35 3.43
C THR A 238 15.64 -14.88 2.20
N SER A 239 15.92 -16.13 1.82
CA SER A 239 15.17 -16.89 0.79
C SER A 239 14.26 -17.97 1.38
N ARG A 240 14.14 -18.05 2.70
CA ARG A 240 13.50 -19.18 3.39
C ARG A 240 12.00 -19.00 3.64
N VAL A 241 11.41 -17.85 3.32
CA VAL A 241 9.99 -17.60 3.61
C VAL A 241 9.08 -18.38 2.66
N PHE A 242 8.08 -19.08 3.20
CA PHE A 242 7.03 -19.72 2.42
C PHE A 242 5.74 -18.91 2.53
N ALA A 243 5.43 -18.11 1.50
CA ALA A 243 4.21 -17.32 1.43
C ALA A 243 3.24 -17.95 0.42
N ARG A 244 1.98 -18.17 0.82
CA ARG A 244 0.92 -18.73 -0.04
C ARG A 244 1.35 -20.05 -0.72
N GLY A 245 2.03 -20.92 0.02
CA GLY A 245 2.53 -22.21 -0.47
C GLY A 245 3.74 -22.15 -1.40
N ARG A 246 4.35 -20.97 -1.61
CA ARG A 246 5.55 -20.79 -2.44
C ARG A 246 6.72 -20.24 -1.64
N GLN A 247 7.91 -20.78 -1.86
CA GLN A 247 9.14 -20.20 -1.33
C GLN A 247 9.44 -18.87 -2.04
N VAL A 248 9.68 -17.81 -1.27
CA VAL A 248 9.94 -16.45 -1.76
C VAL A 248 11.13 -15.83 -1.03
N SER A 249 11.85 -14.97 -1.74
CA SER A 249 12.83 -14.08 -1.11
C SER A 249 12.12 -12.97 -0.32
N ALA A 250 12.60 -12.69 0.89
CA ALA A 250 12.04 -11.67 1.77
C ALA A 250 13.11 -10.73 2.32
N ALA A 251 12.79 -9.44 2.38
CA ALA A 251 13.57 -8.43 3.08
C ALA A 251 12.72 -7.81 4.20
N TRP A 252 13.29 -7.64 5.38
CA TRP A 252 12.60 -7.22 6.58
C TRP A 252 13.17 -5.90 7.07
N LEU A 253 12.27 -4.99 7.43
CA LEU A 253 12.56 -3.78 8.18
C LEU A 253 11.94 -3.93 9.56
N PHE A 254 12.78 -4.15 10.57
CA PHE A 254 12.39 -4.20 11.97
C PHE A 254 12.50 -2.80 12.58
N LYS A 255 11.52 -2.45 13.41
CA LYS A 255 11.53 -1.20 14.17
C LYS A 255 11.10 -1.48 15.59
N GLY A 256 12.09 -1.45 16.48
CA GLY A 256 11.91 -1.73 17.88
C GLY A 256 11.43 -0.53 18.70
N PRO A 257 11.59 -0.60 20.03
CA PRO A 257 11.00 0.32 21.00
C PRO A 257 11.62 1.73 21.01
N GLY A 258 12.67 1.99 20.22
CA GLY A 258 13.26 3.32 20.03
C GLY A 258 12.27 4.35 19.48
N TYR A 259 11.11 3.91 18.99
CA TYR A 259 9.96 4.74 18.65
C TYR A 259 8.74 4.32 19.48
N PRO A 260 8.56 4.86 20.70
CA PRO A 260 7.56 4.38 21.66
C PRO A 260 6.14 4.91 21.37
N ARG A 261 5.76 5.00 20.09
CA ARG A 261 4.47 5.56 19.64
C ARG A 261 4.06 4.95 18.31
N ALA A 262 2.78 5.13 17.95
CA ALA A 262 2.27 4.65 16.66
C ALA A 262 3.14 5.13 15.48
N MET A 263 3.58 4.19 14.65
CA MET A 263 4.51 4.43 13.56
C MET A 263 3.87 5.28 12.46
N ASP A 264 4.51 6.40 12.14
CA ASP A 264 4.24 7.22 10.96
C ASP A 264 5.45 7.24 10.03
N VAL A 265 5.29 7.86 8.85
CA VAL A 265 6.34 7.92 7.82
C VAL A 265 7.64 8.56 8.35
N ARG A 266 7.55 9.45 9.35
CA ARG A 266 8.72 10.10 9.97
C ARG A 266 9.52 9.15 10.85
N ALA A 267 8.90 8.09 11.35
CA ALA A 267 9.57 7.04 12.12
C ALA A 267 10.54 6.21 11.24
N LEU A 268 10.35 6.25 9.92
CA LEU A 268 11.08 5.44 8.94
C LEU A 268 12.22 6.24 8.29
N GLY A 269 12.91 7.04 9.11
CA GLY A 269 14.04 7.89 8.73
C GLY A 269 13.64 9.25 8.14
N LYS A 270 14.64 10.00 7.64
CA LYS A 270 14.44 11.39 7.19
C LYS A 270 13.60 11.37 5.90
N ASN A 271 12.32 11.72 6.04
CA ASN A 271 11.31 11.62 4.98
C ASN A 271 11.00 10.17 4.55
N GLY A 272 11.01 9.16 5.43
CA GLY A 272 10.59 7.80 5.06
C GLY A 272 11.58 7.05 4.15
N ASP A 273 12.84 7.46 4.12
CA ASP A 273 13.89 6.89 3.28
C ASP A 273 14.16 5.41 3.54
N GLN A 274 13.81 4.89 4.73
CA GLN A 274 14.00 3.47 5.05
C GLN A 274 13.04 2.55 4.28
N ILE A 275 11.81 2.98 3.98
CA ILE A 275 10.92 2.23 3.08
C ILE A 275 11.50 2.26 1.67
N ASP A 276 11.96 3.41 1.18
CA ASP A 276 12.56 3.49 -0.15
C ASP A 276 13.74 2.52 -0.28
N ARG A 277 14.65 2.51 0.71
CA ARG A 277 15.76 1.55 0.81
C ARG A 277 15.28 0.10 0.84
N LEU A 278 14.26 -0.22 1.65
CA LEU A 278 13.67 -1.57 1.69
C LEU A 278 13.17 -2.00 0.31
N PHE A 279 12.51 -1.10 -0.42
CA PHE A 279 12.01 -1.38 -1.77
C PHE A 279 13.09 -1.40 -2.86
N THR A 280 14.31 -0.96 -2.57
CA THR A 280 15.46 -1.24 -3.44
C THR A 280 15.96 -2.68 -3.33
N GLU A 281 15.61 -3.41 -2.26
CA GLU A 281 16.08 -4.78 -2.06
C GLU A 281 15.62 -5.74 -3.16
N PRO A 282 16.45 -6.74 -3.52
CA PRO A 282 16.09 -7.77 -4.49
C PRO A 282 15.24 -8.89 -3.85
N ALA A 283 14.27 -8.53 -3.02
CA ALA A 283 13.31 -9.48 -2.42
C ALA A 283 11.95 -9.42 -3.15
N GLU A 284 11.23 -10.54 -3.15
CA GLU A 284 9.85 -10.66 -3.65
C GLU A 284 8.82 -10.20 -2.62
N LEU A 285 9.10 -10.43 -1.34
CA LEU A 285 8.27 -10.03 -0.21
C LEU A 285 9.01 -9.00 0.66
N LEU A 286 8.41 -7.84 0.88
CA LEU A 286 8.99 -6.78 1.71
C LEU A 286 8.18 -6.64 2.99
N VAL A 287 8.82 -6.84 4.13
CA VAL A 287 8.16 -6.93 5.43
C VAL A 287 8.52 -5.73 6.28
N LEU A 288 7.51 -5.05 6.81
CA LEU A 288 7.66 -4.03 7.84
C LEU A 288 7.09 -4.56 9.16
N GLN A 289 7.90 -4.57 10.21
CA GLN A 289 7.49 -4.96 11.55
C GLN A 289 7.67 -3.81 12.54
N HIS A 290 6.68 -3.62 13.42
CA HIS A 290 6.78 -2.70 14.55
C HIS A 290 6.03 -3.19 15.78
N CYS A 291 6.52 -2.84 16.99
CA CYS A 291 5.89 -3.21 18.26
C CYS A 291 4.66 -2.36 18.63
N HIS A 292 4.43 -1.19 18.01
CA HIS A 292 3.21 -0.41 18.18
C HIS A 292 2.27 -0.53 16.97
N GLN A 293 1.13 0.17 17.03
CA GLN A 293 0.27 0.38 15.88
C GLN A 293 1.03 1.05 14.73
N ILE A 294 0.71 0.66 13.50
CA ILE A 294 1.24 1.25 12.27
C ILE A 294 0.14 2.12 11.65
N LYS A 295 0.39 3.41 11.46
CA LYS A 295 -0.62 4.34 10.96
C LYS A 295 -0.99 4.04 9.49
N PRO A 296 -2.23 4.37 9.05
CA PRO A 296 -2.66 4.17 7.67
C PRO A 296 -1.75 4.81 6.61
N SER A 297 -1.08 5.93 6.93
CA SER A 297 -0.13 6.60 6.02
C SER A 297 1.04 5.69 5.64
N VAL A 298 1.55 4.88 6.58
CA VAL A 298 2.64 3.94 6.34
C VAL A 298 2.15 2.76 5.50
N VAL A 299 0.94 2.27 5.78
CA VAL A 299 0.28 1.22 4.99
C VAL A 299 0.11 1.67 3.55
N GLY A 300 -0.42 2.88 3.32
CA GLY A 300 -0.58 3.44 1.98
C GLY A 300 0.74 3.63 1.24
N MET A 301 1.81 3.98 1.96
CA MET A 301 3.14 4.09 1.38
C MET A 301 3.71 2.73 0.96
N MET A 302 3.68 1.72 1.83
CA MET A 302 4.08 0.34 1.48
C MET A 302 3.28 -0.18 0.27
N ASP A 303 1.97 0.07 0.26
CA ASP A 303 1.08 -0.31 -0.83
C ASP A 303 1.46 0.36 -2.15
N THR A 304 1.71 1.67 -2.13
CA THR A 304 2.12 2.42 -3.32
C THR A 304 3.42 1.88 -3.91
N TYR A 305 4.42 1.63 -3.06
CA TYR A 305 5.71 1.12 -3.51
C TYR A 305 5.63 -0.33 -4.03
N ALA A 306 4.81 -1.18 -3.41
CA ALA A 306 4.59 -2.55 -3.86
C ALA A 306 3.98 -2.63 -5.26
N HIS A 307 3.21 -1.62 -5.62
CA HIS A 307 2.60 -1.55 -6.92
C HIS A 307 3.43 -0.81 -7.97
N ASP A 308 4.67 -0.36 -7.67
CA ASP A 308 5.56 0.28 -8.66
C ASP A 308 5.61 -0.56 -9.93
N ALA A 309 5.07 0.02 -11.01
CA ALA A 309 4.81 -0.72 -12.24
C ALA A 309 6.08 -1.24 -12.92
N ARG A 310 7.24 -0.68 -12.56
CA ARG A 310 8.55 -1.14 -13.05
C ARG A 310 8.99 -2.42 -12.35
N ARG A 311 8.52 -2.67 -11.13
CA ARG A 311 8.95 -3.78 -10.28
C ARG A 311 7.87 -4.16 -9.25
N PRO A 312 6.75 -4.75 -9.66
CA PRO A 312 5.68 -5.14 -8.73
C PRO A 312 6.21 -6.14 -7.69
N ARG A 313 5.94 -5.87 -6.40
CA ARG A 313 6.37 -6.67 -5.25
C ARG A 313 5.19 -7.02 -4.34
N CYS A 314 5.36 -8.05 -3.53
CA CYS A 314 4.49 -8.29 -2.39
C CYS A 314 5.00 -7.55 -1.17
N TYR A 315 4.11 -7.16 -0.25
CA TYR A 315 4.50 -6.60 1.03
C TYR A 315 3.68 -7.19 2.18
N MET A 316 4.26 -7.20 3.37
CA MET A 316 3.59 -7.62 4.60
C MET A 316 3.85 -6.57 5.69
N ILE A 317 2.83 -6.34 6.51
CA ILE A 317 2.90 -5.42 7.65
C ILE A 317 2.54 -6.22 8.90
N ILE A 318 3.41 -6.16 9.90
CA ILE A 318 3.24 -6.81 11.20
C ILE A 318 3.26 -5.72 12.27
N ASP A 319 2.10 -5.42 12.85
CA ASP A 319 1.97 -4.42 13.91
C ASP A 319 2.22 -5.01 15.30
N GLY A 320 2.05 -4.20 16.34
CA GLY A 320 2.24 -4.63 17.73
C GLY A 320 1.34 -5.78 18.16
N ALA A 321 0.12 -5.87 17.63
CA ALA A 321 -0.80 -6.95 17.98
C ALA A 321 -0.31 -8.27 17.38
N ASP A 322 0.02 -8.28 16.09
CA ASP A 322 0.55 -9.48 15.43
C ASP A 322 1.92 -9.88 15.99
N THR A 323 2.79 -8.90 16.25
CA THR A 323 4.07 -9.13 16.94
C THR A 323 3.86 -9.82 18.28
N GLY A 324 2.92 -9.33 19.09
CA GLY A 324 2.64 -9.94 20.39
C GLY A 324 2.05 -11.33 20.32
N ARG A 325 1.19 -11.61 19.34
CA ARG A 325 0.67 -12.98 19.13
C ARG A 325 1.78 -13.94 18.75
N ILE A 326 2.71 -13.49 17.92
CA ILE A 326 3.90 -14.25 17.56
C ILE A 326 4.77 -14.52 18.79
N LEU A 327 5.12 -13.48 19.55
CA LEU A 327 5.94 -13.63 20.77
C LEU A 327 5.24 -14.47 21.84
N ARG A 328 3.92 -14.38 21.99
CA ARG A 328 3.11 -15.22 22.87
C ARG A 328 3.22 -16.68 22.51
N SER A 329 3.09 -17.01 21.21
CA SER A 329 3.19 -18.39 20.73
C SER A 329 4.57 -19.00 20.99
N LEU A 330 5.61 -18.16 21.03
CA LEU A 330 6.98 -18.54 21.32
C LEU A 330 7.32 -18.52 22.83
N GLY A 331 6.41 -18.08 23.70
CA GLY A 331 6.69 -17.92 25.13
C GLY A 331 7.69 -16.79 25.45
N LEU A 332 7.84 -15.81 24.55
CA LEU A 332 8.84 -14.73 24.64
C LEU A 332 8.29 -13.41 25.21
N LEU A 333 7.02 -13.39 25.63
CA LEU A 333 6.47 -12.20 26.30
C LEU A 333 7.01 -12.10 27.74
N PRO A 334 7.56 -10.93 28.14
CA PRO A 334 8.08 -10.75 29.48
C PRO A 334 6.96 -10.80 30.51
N ALA A 335 7.25 -11.40 31.67
CA ALA A 335 6.34 -11.41 32.79
C ALA A 335 5.90 -9.97 33.16
N ILE A 336 4.64 -9.85 33.56
CA ILE A 336 4.06 -8.58 33.98
C ILE A 336 4.57 -8.29 35.40
N PRO A 337 5.19 -7.13 35.67
CA PRO A 337 5.57 -6.76 37.02
C PRO A 337 4.32 -6.65 37.92
N ALA A 338 4.39 -7.19 39.14
CA ALA A 338 3.27 -7.23 40.09
C ALA A 338 2.67 -5.84 40.45
N SER A 339 3.34 -4.74 40.09
CA SER A 339 2.86 -3.37 40.30
C SER A 339 1.66 -3.00 39.42
N LEU A 340 1.50 -3.59 38.24
CA LEU A 340 0.36 -3.35 37.35
C LEU A 340 -0.88 -4.19 37.73
N SER A 341 -0.66 -5.31 38.45
CA SER A 341 -1.74 -6.20 38.92
C SER A 341 -2.57 -5.59 40.07
N ARG A 342 -2.09 -4.52 40.71
CA ARG A 342 -2.81 -3.84 41.80
C ARG A 342 -3.83 -2.81 41.31
N GLN A 343 -3.63 -2.18 40.15
CA GLN A 343 -4.54 -1.14 39.66
C GLN A 343 -5.86 -1.69 39.11
N THR A 344 -5.92 -2.96 38.71
CA THR A 344 -7.16 -3.63 38.27
C THR A 344 -8.01 -4.15 39.43
N LYS A 345 -7.48 -4.22 40.66
CA LYS A 345 -8.26 -4.63 41.85
C LYS A 345 -8.97 -3.48 42.56
N ASP A 346 -8.58 -2.23 42.33
CA ASP A 346 -9.19 -1.05 42.98
C ASP A 346 -10.40 -0.46 42.22
N ARG A 347 -11.00 -1.22 41.30
CA ARG A 347 -12.30 -0.89 40.68
C ARG A 347 -13.34 -1.97 41.00
N GLU A 348 -13.58 -2.22 42.28
CA GLU A 348 -14.89 -2.72 42.72
C GLU A 348 -15.82 -1.53 43.01
N PRO A 349 -17.11 -1.62 42.63
CA PRO A 349 -18.08 -0.57 42.89
C PRO A 349 -18.37 -0.53 44.39
N GLN A 350 -18.05 0.59 45.04
CA GLN A 350 -18.55 0.86 46.38
C GLN A 350 -20.08 0.84 46.34
N GLY A 351 -20.65 -0.01 47.18
CA GLY A 351 -22.08 -0.24 47.28
C GLY A 351 -22.85 1.01 47.69
N THR A 352 -24.07 1.11 47.19
CA THR A 352 -25.09 2.00 47.74
C THR A 352 -26.10 1.12 48.47
N GLU A 353 -25.98 1.08 49.79
CA GLU A 353 -27.00 0.56 50.70
C GLU A 353 -28.23 1.49 50.72
N LEU A 354 -29.40 0.84 50.66
CA LEU A 354 -30.64 1.13 51.41
C LEU A 354 -31.13 2.58 51.55
N PHE A 355 -32.29 2.85 50.92
CA PHE A 355 -33.34 3.67 51.53
C PHE A 355 -34.70 2.99 51.35
N GLN A 356 -35.19 2.35 52.41
CA GLN A 356 -36.63 2.10 52.63
C GLN A 356 -37.12 3.08 53.69
N ARG A 357 -38.17 3.87 53.37
CA ARG A 357 -39.46 3.97 54.09
C ARG A 357 -40.18 5.29 53.82
N GLY A 358 -41.49 5.17 53.53
CA GLY A 358 -42.53 6.06 54.07
C GLY A 358 -43.27 6.95 53.08
N HIS A 359 -44.34 6.44 52.47
CA HIS A 359 -45.74 6.78 52.81
C HIS A 359 -46.73 5.98 51.95
#